data_AF-A0A7H4PHR2-F1
#
_entry.id   AF-A0A7H4PHR2-F1
#
_cell.length_a   1.000
_cell.length_b   1.000
_cell.length_c   1.000
_cell.angle_alpha   90.00
_cell.angle_beta   90.00
_cell.angle_gamma   90.00
#
_symmetry.space_group_name_H-M   'P 1'
#
loop_
_entity.id
_entity.type
_entity.pdbx_description
1 polymer ?
#
loop_
_entity_poly.entity_id
_entity_poly.type
_entity_poly.pdbx_seq_one_letter_code
_entity_poly.pdbx_strand_id
1 'polypeptide(L)'
;MVICATPGHDVKVVRAESDYDIKEEVQNFLWADVVIWQMPGWWMGAPWTVKKYIDDVFTEGHGALYASDGRTRSDASKKYGSGGLIQGKKYMLSLTWNAPMEAFTEKDQFLPRRWRRRGVPAIP
;
A
#
# COMPACT_ATOMS: atom_id res chain seq x y z
N MET A 1 -10.91 -1.55 2.84
CA MET A 1 -10.66 -2.85 3.49
C MET A 1 -9.21 -3.22 3.28
N VAL A 2 -8.56 -3.71 4.32
CA VAL A 2 -7.18 -4.17 4.32
C VAL A 2 -7.21 -5.67 4.58
N ILE A 3 -6.55 -6.44 3.73
CA ILE A 3 -6.52 -7.89 3.81
C ILE A 3 -5.08 -8.33 3.97
N CYS A 4 -4.80 -9.05 5.05
CA CYS A 4 -3.50 -9.57 5.42
C CYS A 4 -3.50 -11.09 5.16
N ALA A 5 -2.53 -11.61 4.42
CA ALA A 5 -2.51 -13.01 4.02
C ALA A 5 -1.11 -13.66 4.05
N THR A 6 -1.08 -14.98 4.28
CA THR A 6 0.14 -15.82 4.27
C THR A 6 0.10 -16.89 3.15
N PRO A 7 1.25 -17.49 2.76
CA PRO A 7 1.30 -18.65 1.88
C PRO A 7 0.59 -19.86 2.52
N GLY A 8 -0.45 -20.38 1.89
CA GLY A 8 -1.36 -21.38 2.50
C GLY A 8 -2.73 -20.83 2.88
N HIS A 9 -2.91 -19.50 2.77
CA HIS A 9 -4.16 -18.74 2.80
C HIS A 9 -4.88 -18.65 4.16
N ASP A 10 -4.11 -18.45 5.23
CA ASP A 10 -4.68 -17.76 6.38
C ASP A 10 -4.91 -16.29 6.01
N VAL A 11 -6.11 -15.79 6.26
CA VAL A 11 -6.54 -14.45 5.85
C VAL A 11 -7.09 -13.72 7.06
N LYS A 12 -6.60 -12.50 7.28
CA LYS A 12 -7.19 -11.53 8.21
C LYS A 12 -7.75 -10.36 7.43
N VAL A 13 -8.94 -9.91 7.80
CA VAL A 13 -9.65 -8.83 7.10
C VAL A 13 -9.98 -7.72 8.09
N VAL A 14 -9.61 -6.50 7.73
CA VAL A 14 -9.84 -5.31 8.56
C VAL A 14 -10.53 -4.22 7.74
N ARG A 15 -11.49 -3.54 8.35
CA ARG A 15 -12.17 -2.40 7.74
C ARG A 15 -11.48 -1.12 8.19
N ALA A 16 -10.93 -0.36 7.24
CA ALA A 16 -10.30 0.92 7.55
C ALA A 16 -11.28 2.00 8.08
N GLU A 17 -12.58 1.74 8.00
CA GLU A 17 -13.67 2.60 8.51
C GLU A 17 -14.19 2.20 9.90
N SER A 18 -13.63 1.15 10.52
CA SER A 18 -14.01 0.72 11.87
C SER A 18 -13.05 1.26 12.94
N ASP A 19 -13.42 1.07 14.21
CA ASP A 19 -12.51 1.27 15.33
C ASP A 19 -11.55 0.07 15.43
N TYR A 20 -10.37 0.19 14.81
CA TYR A 20 -9.29 -0.80 14.87
C TYR A 20 -8.28 -0.45 15.98
N ASP A 21 -7.67 -1.46 16.58
CA ASP A 21 -6.53 -1.26 17.48
C ASP A 21 -5.25 -1.10 16.66
N ILE A 22 -4.62 0.08 16.76
CA ILE A 22 -3.45 0.43 15.94
C ILE A 22 -2.30 -0.56 16.16
N LYS A 23 -2.09 -1.05 17.39
CA LYS A 23 -0.98 -1.97 17.71
C LYS A 23 -1.24 -3.37 17.16
N GLU A 24 -2.49 -3.83 17.23
CA GLU A 24 -2.90 -5.08 16.60
C GLU A 24 -2.69 -5.02 15.08
N GLU A 25 -3.02 -3.89 14.45
CA GLU A 25 -2.81 -3.72 13.02
C GLU A 25 -1.33 -3.77 12.65
N VAL A 26 -0.43 -3.15 13.44
CA VAL A 26 1.02 -3.31 13.25
C VAL A 26 1.43 -4.78 13.29
N GLN A 27 0.89 -5.57 14.23
CA GLN A 27 1.16 -7.01 14.28
C GLN A 27 0.60 -7.75 13.07
N ASN A 28 -0.57 -7.36 12.56
CA ASN A 28 -1.14 -7.93 11.34
C ASN A 28 -0.22 -7.67 10.13
N PHE A 29 0.41 -6.50 10.02
CA PHE A 29 1.42 -6.20 8.98
C PHE A 29 2.69 -7.03 9.14
N LEU A 30 3.14 -7.28 10.36
CA LEU A 30 4.31 -8.14 10.63
C LEU A 30 4.02 -9.60 10.31
N TRP A 31 2.81 -10.06 10.61
CA TRP A 31 2.35 -11.42 10.33
C TRP A 31 2.13 -11.68 8.84
N ALA A 32 1.55 -10.73 8.10
CA ALA A 32 1.18 -10.93 6.70
C ALA A 32 2.40 -11.00 5.76
N ASP A 33 2.40 -11.91 4.80
CA ASP A 33 3.36 -11.90 3.69
C ASP A 33 2.88 -11.01 2.55
N VAL A 34 1.55 -10.92 2.38
CA VAL A 34 0.89 -10.10 1.38
C VAL A 34 -0.18 -9.23 2.03
N VAL A 35 -0.16 -7.94 1.72
CA VAL A 35 -1.21 -6.98 2.11
C VAL A 35 -1.98 -6.51 0.88
N ILE A 36 -3.28 -6.76 0.84
CA ILE A 36 -4.17 -6.35 -0.24
C ILE A 36 -5.04 -5.18 0.22
N TRP A 37 -4.94 -4.07 -0.49
CA TRP A 37 -5.75 -2.88 -0.28
C TRP A 37 -6.95 -2.92 -1.22
N GLN A 38 -8.11 -3.27 -0.67
CA GLN A 38 -9.38 -3.22 -1.37
C GLN A 38 -10.09 -1.90 -1.04
N MET A 39 -10.13 -0.98 -2.01
CA MET A 39 -10.74 0.34 -1.79
C MET A 39 -11.32 0.93 -3.09
N PRO A 40 -12.41 1.71 -2.98
CA PRO A 40 -12.88 2.50 -4.11
C PRO A 40 -11.93 3.68 -4.36
N GLY A 41 -11.78 4.06 -5.63
CA GLY A 41 -11.13 5.31 -6.00
C GLY A 41 -12.02 6.48 -5.60
N TRP A 42 -11.55 7.31 -4.67
CA TRP A 42 -12.27 8.50 -4.23
C TRP A 42 -11.38 9.72 -4.43
N TRP A 43 -11.86 10.70 -5.20
CA TRP A 43 -11.10 11.92 -5.55
C TRP A 43 -9.65 11.63 -5.99
N MET A 44 -9.50 10.76 -6.99
CA MET A 44 -8.21 10.35 -7.56
C MET A 44 -7.31 9.49 -6.66
N GLY A 45 -7.78 9.06 -5.48
CA GLY A 45 -6.95 8.31 -4.55
C GLY A 45 -7.73 7.42 -3.59
N ALA A 46 -7.10 7.14 -2.45
CA ALA A 46 -7.70 6.38 -1.36
C ALA A 46 -8.72 7.23 -0.60
N PRO A 47 -9.80 6.62 -0.06
CA PRO A 47 -10.68 7.29 0.89
C PRO A 47 -9.94 7.82 2.11
N TRP A 48 -10.45 8.89 2.74
CA TRP A 48 -9.81 9.49 3.90
C TRP A 48 -9.64 8.50 5.07
N THR A 49 -10.56 7.55 5.23
CA THR A 49 -10.49 6.50 6.26
C THR A 49 -9.30 5.56 6.03
N VAL A 50 -9.03 5.23 4.77
CA VAL A 50 -7.84 4.43 4.39
C VAL A 50 -6.56 5.23 4.61
N LYS A 51 -6.57 6.53 4.30
CA LYS A 51 -5.41 7.39 4.56
C LYS A 51 -5.13 7.52 6.06
N LYS A 52 -6.18 7.70 6.88
CA LYS A 52 -6.09 7.70 8.34
C LYS A 52 -5.50 6.38 8.85
N TYR A 53 -6.00 5.24 8.36
CA TYR A 53 -5.46 3.93 8.72
C TYR A 53 -3.97 3.80 8.41
N ILE A 54 -3.53 4.24 7.22
CA ILE A 54 -2.12 4.24 6.87
C ILE A 54 -1.34 5.15 7.82
N ASP A 55 -1.83 6.35 8.09
CA ASP A 55 -1.15 7.31 8.96
C ASP A 55 -1.01 6.79 10.39
N ASP A 56 -2.07 6.24 10.96
CA ASP A 56 -2.06 5.70 12.32
C ASP A 56 -1.15 4.48 12.44
N VAL A 57 -1.35 3.47 11.58
CA VAL A 57 -0.66 2.17 11.68
C VAL A 57 0.80 2.29 11.26
N PHE A 58 1.11 3.04 10.20
CA PHE A 58 2.51 3.15 9.77
C PHE A 58 3.29 4.06 10.70
N THR A 59 2.66 5.07 11.31
CA THR A 59 3.35 5.91 12.32
C THR A 59 3.65 5.10 13.58
N GLU A 60 2.67 4.37 14.12
CA GLU A 60 2.87 3.48 15.28
C GLU A 60 3.86 2.36 14.97
N GLY A 61 3.92 1.91 13.71
CA GLY A 61 4.86 0.91 13.22
C GLY A 61 6.33 1.37 13.17
N HIS A 62 6.67 2.57 13.65
CA HIS A 62 8.07 2.99 13.76
C HIS A 62 8.86 2.05 14.68
N GLY A 63 10.00 1.56 14.19
CA GLY A 63 10.83 0.57 14.86
C GLY A 63 10.48 -0.89 14.54
N ALA A 64 9.30 -1.17 13.96
CA ALA A 64 8.89 -2.52 13.57
C ALA A 64 8.70 -2.66 12.04
N LEU A 65 7.97 -1.74 11.42
CA LEU A 65 7.70 -1.72 9.98
C LEU A 65 8.80 -0.96 9.22
N TYR A 66 9.33 0.10 9.82
CA TYR A 66 10.44 0.90 9.28
C TYR A 66 11.27 1.49 10.41
N ALA A 67 12.58 1.68 10.18
CA ALA A 67 13.49 2.26 11.16
C ALA A 67 13.65 3.77 10.97
N SER A 68 13.70 4.22 9.72
CA SER A 68 13.91 5.63 9.35
C SER A 68 13.54 5.86 7.88
N ASP A 69 13.76 7.07 7.39
CA ASP A 69 13.66 7.37 5.96
C ASP A 69 14.79 6.75 5.11
N GLY A 70 15.75 6.08 5.75
CA GLY A 70 16.88 5.40 5.12
C GLY A 70 18.12 6.27 4.92
N ARG A 71 18.01 7.60 5.02
CA ARG A 71 19.15 8.51 4.82
C ARG A 71 20.03 8.50 6.07
N THR A 72 21.34 8.57 5.87
CA THR A 72 22.28 8.75 6.97
C THR A 72 23.26 9.86 6.63
N ARG A 73 23.59 10.72 7.59
CA ARG A 73 24.56 11.82 7.38
C ARG A 73 25.95 11.31 6.97
N SER A 74 26.30 10.08 7.37
CA SER A 74 27.57 9.43 7.07
C SER A 74 27.61 8.69 5.73
N ASP A 75 26.46 8.41 5.10
CA ASP A 75 26.39 7.65 3.85
C ASP A 75 25.32 8.22 2.91
N ALA A 76 25.77 9.08 1.99
CA ALA A 76 24.93 9.74 0.99
C ALA A 76 24.43 8.79 -0.13
N SER A 77 24.91 7.53 -0.16
CA SER A 77 24.43 6.52 -1.10
C SER A 77 23.03 6.03 -0.72
N LYS A 78 22.69 6.00 0.58
CA LYS A 78 21.36 5.64 1.05
C LYS A 78 20.35 6.73 0.73
N LYS A 79 19.35 6.38 -0.06
CA LYS A 79 18.33 7.30 -0.58
C LYS A 79 17.08 7.27 0.28
N TYR A 80 16.30 8.35 0.19
CA TYR A 80 14.99 8.42 0.82
C TYR A 80 14.11 7.23 0.40
N GLY A 81 13.54 6.53 1.38
CA GLY A 81 12.72 5.33 1.18
C GLY A 81 13.46 4.00 1.37
N SER A 82 14.75 3.99 1.71
CA SER A 82 15.52 2.75 1.91
C SER A 82 15.55 2.23 3.36
N GLY A 83 14.77 2.83 4.27
CA GLY A 83 14.80 2.53 5.71
C GLY A 83 13.69 1.62 6.24
N GLY A 84 12.99 0.89 5.36
CA GLY A 84 12.02 -0.13 5.77
C GLY A 84 12.67 -1.28 6.55
N LEU A 85 11.88 -2.03 7.32
CA LEU A 85 12.33 -3.22 8.08
C LEU A 85 11.67 -4.53 7.59
N ILE A 86 10.60 -4.41 6.81
CA ILE A 86 9.81 -5.54 6.32
C ILE A 86 10.07 -5.85 4.84
N GLN A 87 11.35 -5.83 4.43
CA GLN A 87 11.73 -6.22 3.07
C GLN A 87 11.26 -7.65 2.77
N GLY A 88 10.81 -7.89 1.54
CA GLY A 88 10.33 -9.20 1.09
C GLY A 88 8.81 -9.34 1.10
N LYS A 89 8.11 -8.65 2.00
CA LYS A 89 6.64 -8.58 2.00
C LYS A 89 6.11 -7.90 0.73
N LYS A 90 4.93 -8.31 0.28
CA LYS A 90 4.29 -7.81 -0.93
C LYS A 90 3.03 -7.03 -0.59
N TYR A 91 2.64 -6.12 -1.47
CA TYR A 91 1.35 -5.46 -1.40
C TYR A 91 0.68 -5.43 -2.76
N MET A 92 -0.65 -5.44 -2.77
CA MET A 92 -1.47 -5.35 -3.96
C MET A 92 -2.56 -4.28 -3.77
N LEU A 93 -2.78 -3.47 -4.80
CA LEU A 93 -3.90 -2.55 -4.87
C LEU A 93 -5.00 -3.17 -5.71
N SER A 94 -6.16 -3.39 -5.12
CA SER A 94 -7.40 -3.83 -5.77
C SER A 94 -8.41 -2.69 -5.70
N LEU A 95 -8.57 -1.99 -6.81
CA LEU A 95 -9.28 -0.72 -6.86
C LEU A 95 -10.56 -0.83 -7.69
N THR A 96 -11.64 -0.20 -7.21
CA THR A 96 -12.88 -0.04 -7.99
C THR A 96 -13.05 1.44 -8.34
N TRP A 97 -13.22 1.74 -9.63
CA TRP A 97 -13.37 3.11 -10.13
C TRP A 97 -14.58 3.21 -11.04
N ASN A 98 -15.29 4.33 -10.98
CA ASN A 98 -16.31 4.68 -11.96
C ASN A 98 -15.69 5.16 -13.29
N ALA A 99 -14.42 5.62 -13.25
CA ALA A 99 -13.72 6.08 -14.43
C ALA A 99 -13.43 4.90 -15.38
N PRO A 100 -13.66 5.07 -16.70
CA PRO A 100 -13.37 4.05 -17.68
C PRO A 100 -11.84 3.89 -17.83
N MET A 101 -11.40 2.73 -18.32
CA MET A 101 -9.96 2.38 -18.39
C MET A 101 -9.18 3.39 -19.26
N GLU A 102 -9.83 3.91 -20.30
CA GLU A 102 -9.35 4.90 -21.24
C GLU A 102 -8.86 6.18 -20.54
N ALA A 103 -9.45 6.55 -19.41
CA ALA A 103 -9.01 7.71 -18.62
C ALA A 103 -7.59 7.54 -18.03
N PHE A 104 -7.13 6.30 -17.89
CA PHE A 104 -5.80 5.97 -17.40
C PHE A 104 -4.82 5.69 -18.55
N THR A 105 -5.32 5.20 -19.69
CA THR A 105 -4.51 4.71 -20.81
C THR A 105 -4.43 5.63 -22.02
N GLU A 106 -5.33 6.59 -22.20
CA GLU A 106 -5.33 7.51 -23.35
C GLU A 106 -4.48 8.74 -23.06
N LYS A 107 -3.58 9.08 -24.00
CA LYS A 107 -2.58 10.15 -23.81
C LYS A 107 -3.20 11.55 -23.72
N ASP A 108 -4.39 11.70 -24.28
CA ASP A 108 -5.08 12.97 -24.42
C ASP A 108 -6.15 13.18 -23.33
N GLN A 109 -6.24 12.26 -22.36
CA GLN A 109 -7.17 12.32 -21.23
C GLN A 109 -6.47 12.74 -19.91
N PHE A 110 -7.30 12.97 -18.89
CA PHE A 110 -7.03 13.67 -17.63
C PHE A 110 -5.73 13.26 -16.87
N LEU A 111 -5.28 12.01 -16.95
CA LEU A 111 -4.10 11.54 -16.21
C LEU A 111 -2.81 11.60 -17.06
N PRO A 112 -1.81 12.43 -16.67
CA PRO A 112 -0.54 12.49 -17.37
C PRO A 112 0.24 11.16 -17.27
N ARG A 113 1.07 10.89 -18.29
CA ARG A 113 1.81 9.62 -18.59
C ARG A 113 2.48 8.88 -17.41
N ARG A 114 2.69 9.53 -16.26
CA ARG A 114 3.47 9.00 -15.12
C ARG A 114 2.75 7.91 -14.30
N TRP A 115 1.44 7.72 -14.50
CA TRP A 115 0.61 6.75 -13.73
C TRP A 115 0.27 5.44 -14.45
N ARG A 116 0.84 5.18 -15.62
CA ARG A 116 0.50 3.99 -16.43
C ARG A 116 1.25 2.75 -15.95
N ARG A 117 0.52 1.72 -15.47
CA ARG A 117 1.08 0.38 -15.24
C ARG A 117 1.70 -0.12 -16.55
N ARG A 118 2.95 -0.58 -16.50
CA ARG A 118 3.43 -1.53 -17.51
C ARG A 118 2.60 -2.80 -17.33
N GLY A 119 1.71 -3.09 -18.28
CA GLY A 119 0.99 -4.35 -18.32
C GLY A 119 1.99 -5.51 -18.25
N VAL A 120 1.71 -6.48 -17.39
CA VAL A 120 2.35 -7.80 -17.47
C VAL A 120 1.87 -8.40 -18.79
N PRO A 121 2.76 -8.86 -19.69
CA PRO A 121 2.31 -9.50 -20.92
C PRO A 121 1.54 -10.77 -20.58
N ALA A 122 0.39 -10.97 -21.23
CA ALA A 122 -0.23 -12.27 -21.28
C ALA A 122 0.75 -13.24 -21.94
N ILE A 123 1.09 -14.32 -21.25
CA ILE A 123 1.88 -15.43 -21.78
C ILE A 123 0.96 -16.22 -22.74
N PRO A 124 1.46 -16.67 -23.92
CA PRO A 124 0.65 -17.34 -24.95
C PRO A 124 -0.06 -18.62 -24.46
#